data_AF-A0A9J6GU21-F1
#
_entry.id   AF-A0A9J6GU21-F1
#
_cell.length_a   1.000
_cell.length_b   1.000
_cell.length_c   1.000
_cell.angle_alpha   90.00
_cell.angle_beta   90.00
_cell.angle_gamma   90.00
#
_symmetry.space_group_name_H-M   'P 1'
#
loop_
_entity.id
_entity.type
_entity.pdbx_description
1 polymer ?
#
loop_
_entity_poly.entity_id
_entity_poly.type
_entity_poly.pdbx_seq_one_letter_code
_entity_poly.pdbx_strand_id
1 'polypeptide(L)'
;MTIIWVKNPHRRTRFPEAVKVLPIEHLFFFRVAIDKQVHGTAMGASISVTTANLTLEALETRALSSFEPRRKVFLRYIDDCFCIISKGLTN
;
A
#
# COMPACT_ATOMS: atom_id res chain seq x y z
N MET A 1 -7.75 14.24 -2.27
CA MET A 1 -7.05 13.46 -3.31
C MET A 1 -5.58 13.87 -3.29
N THR A 2 -4.71 13.09 -2.65
CA THR A 2 -3.28 13.43 -2.57
C THR A 2 -2.48 12.24 -3.05
N ILE A 3 -1.98 12.33 -4.28
CA ILE A 3 -0.96 11.42 -4.80
C ILE A 3 0.36 11.92 -4.20
N ILE A 4 0.83 11.31 -3.13
CA ILE A 4 2.16 11.60 -2.59
C ILE A 4 3.18 10.81 -3.42
N TRP A 5 3.76 11.45 -4.42
CA TRP A 5 4.98 10.97 -5.05
C TRP A 5 6.15 11.19 -4.07
N VAL A 6 6.54 10.16 -3.31
CA VAL A 6 7.78 10.21 -2.52
C VAL A 6 8.96 10.06 -3.48
N LYS A 7 9.39 11.19 -4.05
CA LYS A 7 10.51 11.30 -4.98
C LYS A 7 11.81 11.58 -4.22
N ASN A 8 12.26 10.66 -3.34
CA ASN A 8 13.59 10.79 -2.72
C ASN A 8 14.24 9.42 -2.40
N PRO A 9 15.24 8.98 -3.17
CA PRO A 9 15.84 7.65 -3.06
C PRO A 9 16.73 7.45 -1.81
N HIS A 10 17.21 8.52 -1.16
CA HIS A 10 18.16 8.41 -0.05
C HIS A 10 17.53 8.09 1.32
N ARG A 11 16.20 8.10 1.45
CA ARG A 11 15.52 7.75 2.71
C ARG A 11 14.98 6.32 2.77
N ARG A 12 15.12 5.49 1.72
CA ARG A 12 14.51 4.14 1.64
C ARG A 12 15.02 3.11 2.67
N THR A 13 16.22 3.27 3.20
CA THR A 13 16.88 2.20 3.98
C THR A 13 16.43 2.07 5.44
N ARG A 14 15.71 3.05 6.01
CA ARG A 14 15.18 2.99 7.39
C ARG A 14 13.66 2.75 7.50
N PHE A 15 12.95 2.68 6.38
CA PHE A 15 11.48 2.58 6.39
C PHE A 15 10.91 1.17 6.61
N PRO A 16 11.61 0.05 6.31
CA PRO A 16 11.08 -1.27 6.66
C PRO A 16 10.87 -1.45 8.16
N GLU A 17 11.67 -0.80 8.99
CA GLU A 17 11.48 -0.75 10.45
C GLU A 17 10.29 0.14 10.83
N ALA A 18 10.11 1.31 10.19
CA ALA A 18 8.98 2.19 10.50
C ALA A 18 7.60 1.53 10.30
N VAL A 19 7.45 0.63 9.32
CA VAL A 19 6.21 -0.12 9.10
C VAL A 19 5.98 -1.20 10.17
N LYS A 20 7.05 -1.77 10.75
CA LYS A 20 6.96 -2.68 11.91
C LYS A 20 6.74 -1.93 13.23
N VAL A 21 7.06 -0.64 13.30
CA VAL A 21 7.07 0.19 14.52
C VAL A 21 5.79 1.04 14.67
N LEU A 22 4.75 0.76 13.89
CA LEU A 22 3.44 1.39 14.08
C LEU A 22 2.46 0.44 14.77
N PRO A 23 2.56 0.20 16.10
CA PRO A 23 1.44 -0.32 16.85
C PRO A 23 0.48 0.84 17.07
N ILE A 24 -0.16 1.32 16.00
CA ILE A 24 -1.25 2.25 16.18
C ILE A 24 -2.41 1.38 16.61
N GLU A 25 -2.54 1.20 17.92
CA GLU A 25 -3.77 0.65 18.46
C GLU A 25 -4.89 1.61 18.09
N HIS A 26 -5.67 1.22 17.08
CA HIS A 26 -6.82 1.97 16.67
C HIS A 26 -7.98 1.57 17.57
N LEU A 27 -8.20 2.38 18.61
CA LEU A 27 -9.39 2.32 19.43
C LEU A 27 -10.49 3.15 18.78
N PHE A 28 -11.69 2.60 18.68
CA PHE A 28 -12.86 3.33 18.24
C PHE A 28 -13.99 3.16 19.25
N PHE A 29 -14.82 4.21 19.37
CA PHE A 29 -15.96 4.21 20.26
C PHE A 29 -17.24 3.96 19.47
N PHE A 30 -18.01 2.96 19.89
CA PHE A 30 -19.31 2.68 19.31
C PHE A 30 -20.30 2.25 20.39
N ARG A 31 -21.49 2.88 20.43
CA ARG A 31 -22.57 2.56 21.40
C ARG A 31 -22.08 2.42 22.85
N VAL A 32 -21.23 3.35 23.30
CA VAL A 32 -20.67 3.40 24.67
C VAL A 32 -19.62 2.30 24.96
N ALA A 33 -19.27 1.46 23.99
CA ALA A 33 -18.15 0.53 24.08
C ALA A 33 -16.90 1.10 23.39
N ILE A 34 -15.73 0.69 23.90
CA ILE A 34 -14.43 0.90 23.26
C ILE A 34 -14.02 -0.41 22.62
N ASP A 35 -13.90 -0.39 21.30
CA ASP A 35 -13.46 -1.52 20.51
C ASP A 35 -12.07 -1.26 19.94
N LYS A 36 -11.31 -2.34 19.74
CA LYS A 36 -9.97 -2.29 19.13
C LYS A 36 -10.01 -2.88 17.75
N GLN A 37 -9.52 -2.13 16.77
CA GLN A 37 -9.31 -2.66 15.44
C GLN A 37 -8.06 -3.54 15.42
N VAL A 38 -8.26 -4.83 15.17
CA VAL A 38 -7.20 -5.85 15.14
C VAL A 38 -6.53 -5.94 13.77
N HIS A 39 -7.25 -5.61 12.69
CA HIS A 39 -6.79 -5.80 11.31
C HIS A 39 -6.84 -4.50 10.51
N GLY A 40 -5.78 -4.25 9.74
CA GLY A 40 -5.65 -3.07 8.90
C GLY A 40 -5.50 -1.77 9.70
N THR A 41 -5.63 -0.65 9.00
CA THR A 41 -5.59 0.69 9.60
C THR A 41 -7.00 1.27 9.61
N ALA A 42 -7.36 2.04 10.64
CA ALA A 42 -8.68 2.67 10.70
C ALA A 42 -8.89 3.60 9.51
N MET A 43 -10.01 3.41 8.79
CA MET A 43 -10.41 4.31 7.72
C MET A 43 -10.64 5.72 8.31
N GLY A 44 -10.00 6.72 7.71
CA GLY A 44 -10.06 8.10 8.19
C GLY A 44 -9.01 8.48 9.24
N ALA A 45 -8.19 7.54 9.73
CA ALA A 45 -7.00 7.91 10.49
C ALA A 45 -6.04 8.70 9.59
N SER A 46 -5.40 9.75 10.13
CA SER A 46 -4.50 10.65 9.38
C SER A 46 -3.34 9.92 8.68
N ILE A 47 -2.94 8.78 9.23
CA ILE A 47 -1.85 7.92 8.75
C ILE A 47 -2.31 6.77 7.84
N SER A 48 -3.62 6.48 7.77
CA SER A 48 -4.17 5.33 7.05
C SER A 48 -3.76 5.31 5.57
N VAL A 49 -3.87 6.45 4.91
CA VAL A 49 -3.52 6.61 3.50
C VAL A 49 -2.02 6.33 3.27
N THR A 50 -1.15 6.86 4.13
CA THR A 50 0.30 6.68 3.99
C THR A 50 0.71 5.24 4.25
N THR A 51 0.18 4.62 5.31
CA THR A 51 0.45 3.22 5.64
C THR A 51 -0.02 2.28 4.55
N ALA A 52 -1.25 2.48 4.03
CA ALA A 52 -1.77 1.70 2.91
C ALA A 52 -0.87 1.82 1.67
N ASN A 53 -0.46 3.05 1.33
CA ASN A 53 0.40 3.30 0.17
C ASN A 53 1.74 2.57 0.25
N LEU A 54 2.40 2.59 1.41
CA LEU A 54 3.69 1.94 1.63
C LEU A 54 3.57 0.41 1.61
N THR A 55 2.55 -0.13 2.29
CA THR A 55 2.31 -1.59 2.33
C THR A 55 2.01 -2.12 0.93
N LEU A 56 1.16 -1.42 0.16
CA LEU A 56 0.84 -1.79 -1.21
C LEU A 56 2.05 -1.67 -2.14
N GLU A 57 2.88 -0.63 -2.03
CA GLU A 57 4.12 -0.50 -2.82
C GLU A 57 5.05 -1.71 -2.62
N ALA A 58 5.22 -2.17 -1.38
CA ALA A 58 6.07 -3.32 -1.06
C ALA A 58 5.50 -4.64 -1.63
N LEU A 59 4.17 -4.84 -1.52
CA LEU A 59 3.49 -6.02 -2.07
C LEU A 59 3.56 -6.05 -3.59
N GLU A 60 3.25 -4.93 -4.22
CA GLU A 60 3.28 -4.78 -5.66
C GLU A 60 4.67 -4.98 -6.20
N THR A 61 5.69 -4.31 -5.65
CA THR A 61 7.08 -4.46 -6.09
C THR A 61 7.48 -5.93 -6.18
N ARG A 62 7.10 -6.73 -5.17
CA ARG A 62 7.35 -8.17 -5.16
C ARG A 62 6.55 -8.89 -6.25
N ALA A 63 5.23 -8.73 -6.27
CA ALA A 63 4.36 -9.40 -7.24
C ALA A 63 4.74 -9.09 -8.71
N LEU A 64 5.01 -7.81 -8.97
CA LEU A 64 5.36 -7.28 -10.28
C LEU A 64 6.79 -7.56 -10.71
N SER A 65 7.69 -7.89 -9.77
CA SER A 65 9.05 -8.37 -10.08
C SER A 65 9.08 -9.84 -10.46
N SER A 66 8.09 -10.62 -10.00
CA SER A 66 7.93 -12.03 -10.31
C SER A 66 6.96 -12.31 -11.47
N PHE A 67 6.35 -11.26 -12.05
CA PHE A 67 5.27 -11.40 -13.02
C PHE A 67 5.75 -11.25 -14.46
N GLU A 68 5.69 -12.36 -15.20
CA GLU A 68 5.94 -12.43 -16.63
C GLU A 68 4.65 -12.84 -17.34
N PRO A 69 4.24 -12.18 -18.44
CA PRO A 69 5.01 -11.26 -19.29
C PRO A 69 5.07 -9.81 -18.77
N ARG A 70 6.18 -9.12 -19.10
CA ARG A 70 6.43 -7.75 -18.67
C ARG A 70 5.29 -6.79 -19.08
N ARG A 71 4.68 -6.17 -18.07
CA ARG A 71 3.62 -5.16 -18.24
C ARG A 71 4.14 -3.89 -18.92
N LYS A 72 3.33 -3.30 -19.80
CA LYS A 72 3.62 -2.02 -20.46
C LYS A 72 3.25 -0.83 -19.59
N VAL A 73 2.11 -0.92 -18.90
CA VAL A 73 1.59 0.13 -18.02
C VAL A 73 1.03 -0.51 -16.76
N PHE A 74 1.30 0.11 -15.62
CA PHE A 74 0.68 -0.23 -14.34
C PHE A 74 0.36 1.06 -13.60
N LEU A 75 -0.92 1.30 -13.36
CA LEU A 75 -1.45 2.43 -12.61
C LEU A 75 -2.12 1.89 -11.35
N ARG A 76 -1.86 2.53 -10.22
CA ARG A 76 -2.27 2.07 -8.91
C ARG A 76 -3.00 3.17 -8.14
N TYR A 77 -4.23 2.87 -7.74
CA TYR A 77 -5.03 3.56 -6.73
C TYR A 77 -5.04 2.73 -5.43
N ILE A 78 -5.61 3.25 -4.34
CA ILE A 78 -5.58 2.54 -3.05
C ILE A 78 -6.36 1.22 -3.14
N ASP A 79 -7.56 1.27 -3.73
CA ASP A 79 -8.44 0.12 -3.83
C ASP A 79 -8.43 -0.54 -5.22
N ASP A 80 -8.00 0.18 -6.26
CA ASP A 80 -8.02 -0.27 -7.65
C ASP A 80 -6.64 -0.27 -8.30
N CYS A 81 -6.41 -1.20 -9.22
CA CYS A 81 -5.24 -1.18 -10.10
C CYS A 81 -5.65 -1.39 -11.56
N PHE A 82 -4.93 -0.73 -12.46
CA PHE A 82 -5.11 -0.85 -13.90
C PHE A 82 -3.79 -1.25 -14.55
N CYS A 83 -3.80 -2.34 -15.31
CA CYS A 83 -2.61 -2.89 -15.94
C CYS A 83 -2.85 -3.14 -17.42
N ILE A 84 -1.89 -2.73 -18.26
CA ILE A 84 -1.86 -3.06 -19.69
C ILE A 84 -0.70 -4.02 -19.91
N ILE A 85 -1.03 -5.22 -20.37
CA ILE A 85 -0.07 -6.29 -20.67
C ILE A 85 -0.10 -6.52 -22.17
N SER A 86 1.08 -6.72 -22.78
CA SER A 86 1.11 -7.16 -24.18
C SER A 86 0.60 -8.57 -24.25
N LYS A 87 -0.38 -8.82 -25.12
CA LYS A 87 -0.69 -10.19 -25.53
C LYS A 87 0.59 -10.76 -26.14
N GLY A 88 1.17 -11.77 -25.49
CA GLY A 88 2.30 -12.49 -26.08
C GLY A 88 1.87 -13.06 -27.42
N LEU A 89 2.74 -13.01 -28.43
CA LEU A 89 2.63 -13.94 -29.57
C LEU A 89 2.71 -15.33 -28.96
N THR A 90 1.58 -16.00 -28.82
CA THR A 90 1.52 -17.45 -28.73
C THR A 90 2.04 -17.97 -30.07
N ASN A 91 3.28 -18.42 -30.11
CA ASN A 91 3.75 -19.33 -31.15
C ASN A 91 3.05 -20.69 -30.99
#